data_AF-A0A1B6D5K4-F1
#
_entry.id   AF-A0A1B6D5K4-F1
#
_cell.length_a   1.000
_cell.length_b   1.000
_cell.length_c   1.000
_cell.angle_alpha   90.00
_cell.angle_beta   90.00
_cell.angle_gamma   90.00
#
_symmetry.space_group_name_H-M   'P 1'
#
loop_
_entity.id
_entity.type
_entity.pdbx_description
1 polymer ?
#
loop_
_entity_poly.entity_id
_entity_poly.type
_entity_poly.pdbx_seq_one_letter_code
_entity_poly.pdbx_strand_id
1 'polypeptide(L)'
;MNLLVKGQLFGKCSIEWQKRGLPHAHLLLWLENGISATEIDKYVCAEIPNPEKDPLLYSIVKANMIHGPCGSLNIKETPRGQDGYPKYKRRSLDAGGFSVNVNSVDLDNRWVVPYNPVLLRTFNAHINVEITSSVKSIK
;
A
#
# COMPACT_ATOMS: atom_id res chain seq x y z
N MET A 1 17.34 -4.02 12.35
CA MET A 1 17.33 -3.00 11.26
C MET A 1 17.58 -3.65 9.89
N ASN A 2 17.04 -4.84 9.63
CA ASN A 2 17.30 -5.62 8.40
C ASN A 2 16.06 -5.81 7.52
N LEU A 3 14.88 -5.32 7.93
CA LEU A 3 13.64 -5.49 7.16
C LEU A 3 13.65 -4.72 5.83
N LEU A 4 14.36 -3.59 5.77
CA LEU A 4 14.48 -2.74 4.57
C LEU A 4 15.72 -3.06 3.71
N VAL A 5 16.55 -4.02 4.10
CA VAL A 5 17.85 -4.30 3.44
C VAL A 5 17.74 -5.44 2.42
N LYS A 6 16.55 -6.02 2.21
CA LYS A 6 16.37 -7.12 1.25
C LYS A 6 16.04 -6.57 -0.14
N GLY A 7 17.08 -6.34 -0.95
CA GLY A 7 16.94 -6.20 -2.41
C GLY A 7 17.52 -4.96 -3.10
N GLN A 8 18.58 -4.33 -2.59
CA GLN A 8 19.20 -3.14 -3.23
C GLN A 8 18.22 -1.96 -3.48
N LEU A 9 17.19 -1.79 -2.65
CA LEU A 9 16.46 -0.51 -2.61
C LEU A 9 17.31 0.52 -1.86
N PHE A 10 18.14 1.26 -2.60
CA PHE A 10 18.84 2.43 -2.09
C PHE A 10 17.87 3.62 -2.11
N GLY A 11 17.58 4.18 -0.94
CA GLY A 11 16.56 5.21 -0.80
C GLY A 11 16.50 5.93 0.53
N LYS A 12 16.01 7.17 0.52
CA LYS A 12 15.65 7.93 1.74
C LYS A 12 14.21 7.60 2.12
N CYS A 13 13.96 7.45 3.42
CA CYS A 13 12.61 7.29 3.95
C CYS A 13 12.24 8.45 4.88
N SER A 14 11.00 8.93 4.77
CA SER A 14 10.36 9.79 5.78
C SER A 14 9.31 8.97 6.51
N ILE A 15 9.30 9.06 7.84
CA ILE A 15 8.32 8.38 8.69
C ILE A 15 7.54 9.46 9.45
N GLU A 16 6.25 9.59 9.16
CA GLU A 16 5.34 10.48 9.91
C GLU A 16 4.50 9.64 10.87
N TRP A 17 4.54 10.00 12.16
CA TRP A 17 3.71 9.40 13.21
C TRP A 17 2.53 10.32 13.52
N GLN A 18 1.30 9.82 13.34
CA GLN A 18 0.10 10.57 13.70
C GLN A 18 -0.40 10.15 15.09
N LYS A 19 -0.56 11.11 16.01
CA LYS A 19 -1.15 10.86 17.34
C LYS A 19 -2.66 10.71 17.21
N ARG A 20 -3.15 9.47 17.04
CA ARG A 20 -4.59 9.15 17.01
C ARG A 20 -5.00 7.98 17.91
N GLY A 21 -4.22 7.68 18.95
CA GLY A 21 -4.53 6.61 19.91
C GLY A 21 -4.30 5.18 19.39
N LEU A 22 -4.06 4.99 18.09
CA LEU A 22 -3.68 3.73 17.45
C LEU A 22 -2.33 3.86 16.73
N PRO A 23 -1.53 2.78 16.59
CA PRO A 23 -0.26 2.81 15.88
C PRO A 23 -0.47 3.15 14.39
N HIS A 24 0.07 4.29 13.96
CA HIS A 24 -0.13 4.85 12.63
C HIS A 24 1.18 5.43 12.09
N ALA A 25 1.63 4.97 10.92
CA ALA A 25 2.82 5.46 10.26
C ALA A 25 2.60 5.70 8.75
N HIS A 26 3.16 6.77 8.21
CA HIS A 26 3.32 6.95 6.77
C HIS A 26 4.78 6.81 6.40
N LEU A 27 5.11 5.92 5.47
CA LEU A 27 6.45 5.73 4.92
C LEU A 27 6.48 6.18 3.47
N LEU A 28 7.27 7.22 3.20
CA LEU A 28 7.59 7.63 1.84
C LEU A 28 8.97 7.07 1.48
N LEU A 29 9.05 6.23 0.45
CA LEU A 29 10.28 5.64 -0.07
C LEU A 29 10.67 6.33 -1.38
N TRP A 30 11.88 6.88 -1.42
CA TRP A 30 12.47 7.42 -2.64
C TRP A 30 13.56 6.48 -3.15
N LEU A 31 13.51 6.07 -4.42
CA LEU A 31 14.51 5.16 -5.00
C LEU A 31 15.47 5.93 -5.89
N GLU A 32 16.78 5.75 -5.67
CA GLU A 32 17.84 6.43 -6.44
C GLU A 32 17.83 5.99 -7.92
N ASN A 33 17.64 4.71 -8.15
CA ASN A 33 17.42 4.14 -9.47
C ASN A 33 15.92 3.99 -9.68
N GLY A 34 15.39 4.59 -10.75
CA GLY A 34 13.98 4.46 -11.10
C GLY A 34 13.54 2.98 -11.10
N ILE A 35 12.38 2.70 -10.53
CA ILE A 35 11.82 1.36 -10.41
C ILE A 35 10.74 1.13 -11.47
N SER A 36 10.66 -0.08 -12.03
CA SER A 36 9.55 -0.41 -12.92
C SER A 36 8.25 -0.60 -12.13
N ALA A 37 7.12 -0.39 -12.80
CA ALA A 37 5.79 -0.65 -12.27
C ALA A 37 5.64 -2.06 -11.67
N THR A 38 6.18 -3.05 -12.37
CA THR A 38 6.10 -4.47 -11.98
C THR A 38 6.98 -4.80 -10.77
N GLU A 39 8.05 -4.04 -10.55
CA GLU A 39 8.86 -4.16 -9.35
C GLU A 39 8.22 -3.47 -8.14
N ILE A 40 7.52 -2.33 -8.33
CA ILE A 40 6.75 -1.67 -7.26
C ILE A 40 5.75 -2.65 -6.64
N ASP A 41 5.02 -3.39 -7.48
CA ASP A 41 4.00 -4.36 -7.06
C ASP A 41 4.57 -5.51 -6.20
N LYS A 42 5.89 -5.73 -6.20
CA LYS A 42 6.55 -6.72 -5.31
C LYS A 42 6.64 -6.21 -3.87
N TYR A 43 6.65 -4.91 -3.67
CA TYR A 43 6.92 -4.27 -2.38
C TYR A 43 5.70 -3.54 -1.82
N VAL A 44 4.83 -3.00 -2.68
CA VAL A 44 3.64 -2.25 -2.28
C VAL A 44 2.41 -2.86 -2.94
N CYS A 45 1.38 -3.09 -2.14
CA CYS A 45 0.10 -3.60 -2.56
C CYS A 45 -1.00 -2.62 -2.14
N ALA A 46 -2.04 -2.48 -2.95
CA ALA A 46 -3.22 -1.70 -2.60
C ALA A 46 -4.51 -2.52 -2.76
N GLU A 47 -4.41 -3.83 -2.49
CA GLU A 47 -5.50 -4.79 -2.67
C GLU A 47 -5.82 -5.53 -1.37
N ILE A 48 -7.09 -5.93 -1.23
CA ILE A 48 -7.58 -6.85 -0.21
C ILE A 48 -7.00 -8.24 -0.52
N PRO A 49 -6.27 -8.87 0.42
CA PRO A 49 -5.73 -10.22 0.25
C PRO A 49 -6.85 -11.25 0.07
N ASN A 50 -6.52 -12.39 -0.52
CA ASN A 50 -7.45 -13.51 -0.57
C ASN A 50 -7.66 -14.05 0.87
N PRO A 51 -8.91 -14.06 1.39
CA PRO A 51 -9.18 -14.48 2.77
C PRO A 51 -8.91 -15.97 3.04
N GLU A 52 -8.94 -16.82 2.01
CA GLU A 52 -8.66 -18.25 2.15
C GLU A 52 -7.16 -18.55 2.09
N LYS A 53 -6.43 -17.85 1.21
CA LYS A 53 -4.98 -18.07 1.03
C LYS A 53 -4.15 -17.37 2.09
N ASP A 54 -4.62 -16.23 2.59
CA ASP A 54 -3.87 -15.38 3.51
C ASP A 54 -4.80 -14.70 4.53
N PRO A 55 -5.44 -15.49 5.42
CA PRO A 55 -6.42 -14.99 6.39
C PRO A 55 -5.81 -13.97 7.36
N LEU A 56 -4.52 -14.10 7.68
CA LEU A 56 -3.82 -13.18 8.57
C LEU A 56 -3.65 -11.80 7.93
N LEU A 57 -3.13 -11.72 6.70
CA LEU A 57 -2.99 -10.41 6.06
C LEU A 57 -4.38 -9.82 5.77
N TYR A 58 -5.36 -10.65 5.39
CA TYR A 58 -6.73 -10.21 5.18
C TYR A 58 -7.31 -9.52 6.41
N SER A 59 -7.19 -10.13 7.60
CA SER A 59 -7.72 -9.54 8.84
C SER A 59 -7.01 -8.24 9.22
N ILE A 60 -5.69 -8.17 9.03
CA ILE A 60 -4.89 -6.96 9.26
C ILE A 60 -5.29 -5.85 8.28
N VAL A 61 -5.42 -6.15 6.99
CA VAL A 61 -5.82 -5.17 5.96
C VAL A 61 -7.24 -4.67 6.25
N LYS A 62 -8.18 -5.57 6.56
CA LYS A 62 -9.55 -5.21 6.94
C LYS A 62 -9.59 -4.24 8.13
N ALA A 63 -8.79 -4.50 9.16
CA ALA A 63 -8.79 -3.71 10.38
C ALA A 63 -8.09 -2.35 10.22
N ASN A 64 -6.97 -2.33 9.49
CA ASN A 64 -6.03 -1.21 9.55
C ASN A 64 -5.90 -0.43 8.25
N MET A 65 -6.30 -0.96 7.10
CA MET A 65 -5.99 -0.37 5.78
C MET A 65 -7.21 0.05 4.97
N ILE A 66 -8.42 -0.03 5.52
CA ILE A 66 -9.66 0.37 4.85
C ILE A 66 -10.12 1.76 5.35
N HIS A 67 -10.12 2.78 4.48
CA HIS A 67 -10.64 4.11 4.78
C HIS A 67 -11.37 4.72 3.58
N GLY A 68 -11.92 5.94 3.75
CA GLY A 68 -12.56 6.72 2.68
C GLY A 68 -11.78 6.66 1.36
N PRO A 69 -12.42 6.83 0.20
CA PRO A 69 -11.86 6.44 -1.10
C PRO A 69 -10.40 6.92 -1.29
N CYS A 70 -9.48 5.96 -1.35
CA CYS A 70 -8.02 6.19 -1.40
C CYS A 70 -7.44 6.03 -2.82
N GLY A 71 -8.30 5.79 -3.82
CA GLY A 71 -7.89 5.52 -5.19
C GLY A 71 -8.93 6.01 -6.19
N SER A 72 -8.46 6.47 -7.36
CA SER A 72 -9.31 7.12 -8.35
C SER A 72 -10.18 6.12 -9.12
N LEU A 73 -9.68 4.93 -9.43
CA LEU A 73 -10.37 3.85 -10.17
C LEU A 73 -9.67 2.49 -9.95
N ASN A 74 -10.39 1.38 -10.18
CA ASN A 74 -9.77 0.07 -10.29
C ASN A 74 -8.90 0.03 -11.57
N ILE A 75 -7.62 -0.30 -11.42
CA ILE A 75 -6.62 -0.33 -12.50
C ILE A 75 -5.87 -1.66 -12.47
N LYS A 76 -5.67 -2.25 -13.65
CA LYS A 76 -5.09 -3.60 -13.79
C LYS A 76 -3.56 -3.62 -13.64
N GLU A 77 -2.91 -2.49 -13.83
CA GLU A 77 -1.46 -2.34 -13.74
C GLU A 77 -1.14 -1.02 -13.05
N THR A 78 0.09 -0.90 -12.52
CA THR A 78 0.57 0.29 -11.82
C THR A 78 1.20 1.26 -12.84
N PRO A 79 0.50 2.27 -13.41
CA PRO A 79 1.15 3.20 -14.30
C PRO A 79 2.10 4.11 -13.53
N ARG A 80 3.14 4.57 -14.23
CA ARG A 80 3.97 5.68 -13.76
C ARG A 80 3.09 6.94 -13.68
N GLY A 81 2.94 7.53 -12.49
CA GLY A 81 2.16 8.75 -12.35
C GLY A 81 2.90 9.98 -12.87
N GLN A 82 2.12 10.96 -13.30
CA GLN A 82 2.61 12.24 -13.85
C GLN A 82 3.13 13.18 -12.76
N ASP A 83 2.72 12.97 -11.51
CA ASP A 83 3.09 13.72 -10.31
C ASP A 83 4.28 13.12 -9.55
N GLY A 84 4.87 12.04 -10.07
CA GLY A 84 5.98 11.32 -9.45
C GLY A 84 5.57 10.15 -8.56
N TYR A 85 4.26 9.94 -8.34
CA TYR A 85 3.70 8.83 -7.55
C TYR A 85 3.06 7.77 -8.46
N PRO A 86 3.38 6.48 -8.30
CA PRO A 86 2.70 5.43 -9.03
C PRO A 86 1.24 5.33 -8.59
N LYS A 87 0.34 5.04 -9.53
CA LYS A 87 -1.03 4.65 -9.16
C LYS A 87 -1.04 3.15 -8.95
N TYR A 88 -1.09 2.69 -7.71
CA TYR A 88 -1.01 1.25 -7.42
C TYR A 88 -2.15 0.45 -8.05
N LYS A 89 -1.81 -0.72 -8.60
CA LYS A 89 -2.75 -1.71 -9.11
C LYS A 89 -3.83 -2.04 -8.07
N ARG A 90 -5.08 -2.01 -8.52
CA ARG A 90 -6.29 -2.30 -7.75
C ARG A 90 -7.25 -3.09 -8.65
N ARG A 91 -7.25 -4.42 -8.57
CA ARG A 91 -8.16 -5.24 -9.39
C ARG A 91 -9.60 -5.03 -8.98
N SER A 92 -10.47 -4.90 -9.97
CA SER A 92 -11.91 -4.96 -9.78
C SER A 92 -12.37 -6.39 -9.47
N LEU A 93 -13.60 -6.55 -8.99
CA LEU A 93 -14.17 -7.86 -8.67
C LEU A 93 -14.22 -8.79 -9.90
N ASP A 94 -14.56 -8.27 -11.07
CA ASP A 94 -14.57 -9.01 -12.35
C ASP A 94 -13.17 -9.43 -12.81
N ALA A 95 -12.12 -8.78 -12.30
CA ALA A 95 -10.72 -9.13 -12.55
C ALA A 95 -10.08 -9.96 -11.43
N GLY A 96 -10.89 -10.56 -10.54
CA GLY A 96 -10.43 -11.39 -9.44
C GLY A 96 -9.94 -10.62 -8.20
N GLY A 97 -10.31 -9.34 -8.08
CA GLY A 97 -10.18 -8.58 -6.84
C GLY A 97 -11.18 -9.04 -5.78
N PHE A 98 -10.91 -8.68 -4.51
CA PHE A 98 -11.78 -9.00 -3.39
C PHE A 98 -12.50 -7.76 -2.87
N SER A 99 -13.57 -7.99 -2.11
CA SER A 99 -14.23 -6.98 -1.28
C SER A 99 -14.23 -7.42 0.18
N VAL A 100 -14.52 -6.46 1.06
CA VAL A 100 -14.70 -6.70 2.48
C VAL A 100 -15.94 -5.96 2.97
N ASN A 101 -16.74 -6.66 3.79
CA ASN A 101 -17.87 -6.02 4.46
C ASN A 101 -17.38 -5.31 5.73
N VAL A 102 -17.63 -4.00 5.79
CA VAL A 102 -17.35 -3.12 6.93
C VAL A 102 -18.63 -2.35 7.23
N ASN A 103 -19.19 -2.53 8.42
CA ASN A 103 -20.42 -1.85 8.86
C ASN A 103 -21.58 -1.98 7.84
N SER A 104 -21.79 -3.19 7.30
CA SER A 104 -22.81 -3.48 6.28
C SER A 104 -22.59 -2.81 4.92
N VAL A 105 -21.39 -2.26 4.67
CA VAL A 105 -20.99 -1.74 3.37
C VAL A 105 -19.91 -2.63 2.77
N ASP A 106 -20.12 -3.07 1.53
CA ASP A 106 -19.12 -3.83 0.78
C ASP A 106 -18.14 -2.87 0.10
N LEU A 107 -16.89 -2.94 0.55
CA LEU A 107 -15.80 -2.08 0.10
C LEU A 107 -14.82 -2.92 -0.71
N ASP A 108 -14.48 -2.45 -1.92
CA ASP A 108 -13.52 -3.11 -2.80
C ASP A 108 -12.11 -2.51 -2.66
N ASN A 109 -11.22 -2.92 -3.55
CA ASN A 109 -9.84 -2.46 -3.60
C ASN A 109 -9.67 -0.94 -3.74
N ARG A 110 -10.70 -0.11 -4.02
CA ARG A 110 -10.58 1.36 -4.05
C ARG A 110 -10.41 1.98 -2.66
N TRP A 111 -10.73 1.23 -1.60
CA TRP A 111 -10.74 1.70 -0.21
C TRP A 111 -9.47 1.33 0.56
N VAL A 112 -8.56 0.59 -0.09
CA VAL A 112 -7.33 0.09 0.53
C VAL A 112 -6.24 1.16 0.48
N VAL A 113 -5.60 1.47 1.59
CA VAL A 113 -4.37 2.30 1.56
C VAL A 113 -3.18 1.45 1.10
N PRO A 114 -2.30 1.97 0.22
CA PRO A 114 -1.11 1.24 -0.20
C PRO A 114 -0.25 0.82 0.99
N TYR A 115 0.17 -0.45 1.00
CA TYR A 115 0.87 -1.05 2.12
C TYR A 115 1.97 -2.01 1.67
N ASN A 116 2.93 -2.26 2.55
CA ASN A 116 3.88 -3.37 2.41
C ASN A 116 3.40 -4.56 3.26
N PRO A 117 3.18 -5.76 2.67
CA PRO A 117 2.69 -6.92 3.41
C PRO A 117 3.57 -7.35 4.59
N VAL A 118 4.89 -7.20 4.47
CA VAL A 118 5.85 -7.59 5.52
C VAL A 118 5.76 -6.62 6.70
N LEU A 119 5.71 -5.30 6.43
CA LEU A 119 5.55 -4.29 7.47
C LEU A 119 4.22 -4.46 8.21
N LEU A 120 3.11 -4.68 7.49
CA LEU A 120 1.80 -4.88 8.12
C LEU A 120 1.78 -6.08 9.06
N ARG A 121 2.33 -7.23 8.64
CA ARG A 121 2.40 -8.41 9.51
C ARG A 121 3.27 -8.17 10.74
N THR A 122 4.34 -7.40 10.58
CA THR A 122 5.31 -7.17 11.66
C THR A 122 4.72 -6.28 12.75
N PHE A 123 3.97 -5.25 12.36
CA PHE A 123 3.55 -4.19 13.29
C PHE A 123 2.05 -4.20 13.60
N ASN A 124 1.23 -4.89 12.81
CA ASN A 124 -0.23 -4.95 12.95
C ASN A 124 -0.84 -3.55 13.23
N ALA A 125 -0.50 -2.61 12.36
CA ALA A 125 -0.75 -1.18 12.52
C ALA A 125 -1.26 -0.58 11.22
N HIS A 126 -1.80 0.64 11.26
CA HIS A 126 -2.05 1.39 10.03
C HIS A 126 -0.71 1.89 9.47
N ILE A 127 -0.30 1.40 8.30
CA ILE A 127 0.99 1.75 7.69
C ILE A 127 0.79 2.04 6.20
N ASN A 128 0.72 3.33 5.84
CA ASN A 128 0.75 3.77 4.45
C ASN A 128 2.17 3.69 3.91
N VAL A 129 2.37 3.06 2.76
CA VAL A 129 3.66 2.99 2.07
C VAL A 129 3.53 3.57 0.67
N GLU A 130 4.22 4.69 0.44
CA GLU A 130 4.27 5.37 -0.85
C GLU A 130 5.68 5.30 -1.44
N ILE A 131 5.77 5.12 -2.76
CA ILE A 131 7.03 5.17 -3.51
C ILE A 131 6.98 6.41 -4.39
N THR A 132 8.01 7.25 -4.34
CA THR A 132 8.14 8.40 -5.24
C THR A 132 9.38 8.27 -6.11
N SER A 133 9.28 8.82 -7.33
CA SER A 133 10.39 8.96 -8.27
C SER A 133 10.87 10.42 -8.41
N SER A 134 10.35 11.35 -7.62
CA SER A 134 10.59 12.79 -7.75
C SER A 134 11.08 13.43 -6.45
N VAL A 135 12.13 14.24 -6.55
CA VAL A 135 12.68 15.05 -5.43
C VAL A 135 11.69 16.15 -4.99
N LYS A 136 10.76 16.56 -5.85
CA LYS A 136 9.73 17.58 -5.55
C LYS A 136 8.67 17.12 -4.53
N SER A 137 8.68 15.83 -4.17
CA SER A 137 7.77 15.21 -3.21
C SER A 137 8.19 15.40 -1.75
N ILE A 138 9.37 15.98 -1.50
CA ILE A 138 9.85 16.29 -0.14
C ILE A 138 9.21 17.60 0.31
N LYS A 139 8.40 17.52 1.35
CA LYS A 139 7.84 18.68 2.05
C LYS A 139 8.77 19.14 3.15
#